data_AF-A0A0D9NIX1-F1
#
_entry.id   AF-A0A0D9NIX1-F1
#
_cell.length_a   1.000
_cell.length_b   1.000
_cell.length_c   1.000
_cell.angle_alpha   90.00
_cell.angle_beta   90.00
_cell.angle_gamma   90.00
#
_symmetry.space_group_name_H-M   'P 1'
#
loop_
_entity.id
_entity.type
_entity.pdbx_description
1 polymer ?
#
loop_
_entity_poly.entity_id
_entity_poly.type
_entity_poly.pdbx_seq_one_letter_code
_entity_poly.pdbx_strand_id
1 'polypeptide(L)'
;MPVSQFPLFVASGTTLGMDQWIGGISRERDHPSKIFFNKSMKICPYISEPYRPKVPGPSLWLYSLRSFFVQTPIPDTQGRRVDLAPLPQRFDKRGVVHFVDTGRPECDRMRGQQIRPDLVVLCTGYKQSFPFLNMYNNGCDIPYPTPDCADVRQVWKRDDPTVGFIGFIRPSLGAIPPLAELQAQLWIAKLLSPQSIPRPLLPEDEKHYKLRVLSGARINYGLDHESYAYQLALDLDSAPGLLDILQLFRWRQAVQSLKLLIIWIFGAHINTKFRIIGPWKWDGAIEVLTSDEIWQTITRRPIIFGHLVVSIVPMAIFGPINLFVWLNARIEAFISSTCYEYLQTVRSQKYSSGDVCKES
;
A
#
# COMPACT_ATOMS: atom_id res chain seq x y z
N MET A 1 1.83 26.39 0.14
CA MET A 1 1.56 24.96 0.42
C MET A 1 2.84 24.17 0.16
N PRO A 2 3.16 23.15 0.97
CA PRO A 2 4.20 22.16 0.63
C PRO A 2 3.88 21.52 -0.73
N VAL A 3 4.91 21.22 -1.53
CA VAL A 3 4.75 20.61 -2.87
C VAL A 3 3.99 19.28 -2.81
N SER A 4 4.12 18.52 -1.71
CA SER A 4 3.41 17.25 -1.48
C SER A 4 1.90 17.39 -1.30
N GLN A 5 1.41 18.56 -0.87
CA GLN A 5 -0.02 18.81 -0.63
C GLN A 5 -0.75 19.36 -1.85
N PHE A 6 -0.01 19.84 -2.86
CA PHE A 6 -0.60 20.44 -4.07
C PHE A 6 -1.42 19.43 -4.90
N PRO A 7 -0.95 18.20 -5.16
CA PRO A 7 -1.77 17.20 -5.85
C PRO A 7 -3.04 16.85 -5.08
N LEU A 8 -2.95 16.73 -3.75
CA LEU A 8 -4.11 16.44 -2.90
C LEU A 8 -5.11 17.60 -2.92
N PHE A 9 -4.65 18.85 -2.87
CA PHE A 9 -5.51 20.02 -2.98
C PHE A 9 -6.26 20.07 -4.32
N VAL A 10 -5.55 19.83 -5.43
CA VAL A 10 -6.14 19.80 -6.77
C VAL A 10 -7.18 18.67 -6.88
N ALA A 11 -6.82 17.46 -6.44
CA ALA A 11 -7.68 16.27 -6.50
C ALA A 11 -8.93 16.40 -5.62
N SER A 12 -8.74 16.92 -4.42
CA SER A 12 -9.60 16.64 -3.27
C SER A 12 -10.30 17.89 -2.75
N GLY A 13 -9.90 19.08 -3.21
CA GLY A 13 -10.48 20.36 -2.81
C GLY A 13 -9.95 20.94 -1.50
N THR A 14 -9.23 20.13 -0.72
CA THR A 14 -8.58 20.59 0.52
C THR A 14 -7.21 19.93 0.68
N THR A 15 -6.42 20.41 1.64
CA THR A 15 -5.14 19.79 2.00
C THR A 15 -5.26 18.79 3.15
N LEU A 16 -6.44 18.65 3.76
CA LEU A 16 -6.65 17.77 4.93
C LEU A 16 -7.28 16.42 4.56
N GLY A 17 -7.88 16.32 3.36
CA GLY A 17 -8.54 15.12 2.84
C GLY A 17 -9.53 15.46 1.71
N MET A 18 -10.22 14.47 1.15
CA MET A 18 -11.24 14.74 0.12
C MET A 18 -12.42 15.52 0.69
N ASP A 19 -12.54 16.78 0.28
CA ASP A 19 -13.55 17.76 0.72
C ASP A 19 -13.64 17.91 2.25
N GLN A 20 -12.51 17.73 2.94
CA GLN A 20 -12.41 17.77 4.39
C GLN A 20 -11.83 19.10 4.88
N TRP A 21 -12.66 19.94 5.50
CA TRP A 21 -12.26 21.29 5.92
C TRP A 21 -11.72 21.36 7.35
N ILE A 22 -11.88 20.29 8.13
CA ILE A 22 -11.44 20.21 9.53
C ILE A 22 -11.01 18.78 9.88
N GLY A 23 -10.31 18.58 11.00
CA GLY A 23 -9.95 17.23 11.49
C GLY A 23 -8.81 16.56 10.73
N GLY A 24 -7.93 17.36 10.12
CA GLY A 24 -6.75 16.85 9.44
C GLY A 24 -5.73 16.21 10.40
N ILE A 25 -4.94 15.31 9.82
CA ILE A 25 -3.81 14.67 10.49
C ILE A 25 -2.73 15.69 10.88
N SER A 26 -1.90 15.36 11.87
CA SER A 26 -0.75 16.20 12.25
C SER A 26 0.27 16.28 11.11
N ARG A 27 0.99 17.39 11.02
CA ARG A 27 2.01 17.62 9.97
C ARG A 27 3.08 16.52 9.93
N GLU A 28 3.46 15.96 11.08
CA GLU A 28 4.43 14.86 11.18
C GLU A 28 3.94 13.55 10.55
N ARG A 29 2.62 13.35 10.54
CA ARG A 29 1.91 12.21 9.98
C ARG A 29 1.50 12.43 8.53
N ASP A 30 1.54 13.68 8.06
CA ASP A 30 1.08 14.09 6.74
C ASP A 30 2.07 13.75 5.63
N HIS A 31 2.23 12.45 5.41
CA HIS A 31 3.03 11.88 4.35
C HIS A 31 2.37 10.58 3.85
N PRO A 32 2.22 10.36 2.53
CA PRO A 32 1.52 9.19 1.99
C PRO A 32 2.02 7.84 2.54
N SER A 33 3.34 7.71 2.76
CA SER A 33 3.92 6.51 3.35
C SER A 33 3.65 6.30 4.85
N LYS A 34 2.90 7.17 5.51
CA LYS A 34 2.57 7.12 6.95
C LYS A 34 1.05 7.04 7.22
N ILE A 35 0.23 7.05 6.18
CA ILE A 35 -1.22 7.26 6.29
C ILE A 35 -1.96 5.97 5.91
N PHE A 36 -3.00 5.67 6.69
CA PHE A 36 -4.04 4.72 6.31
C PHE A 36 -5.24 5.51 5.79
N PHE A 37 -5.64 5.25 4.56
CA PHE A 37 -6.75 5.95 3.94
C PHE A 37 -8.08 5.41 4.47
N ASN A 38 -8.98 6.32 4.86
CA ASN A 38 -10.36 5.95 5.12
C ASN A 38 -11.10 5.77 3.79
N LYS A 39 -11.78 4.64 3.63
CA LYS A 39 -12.52 4.30 2.41
C LYS A 39 -13.86 5.05 2.28
N SER A 40 -14.33 5.67 3.34
CA SER A 40 -15.61 6.40 3.35
C SER A 40 -15.39 7.90 3.54
N MET A 41 -15.97 8.67 2.64
CA MET A 41 -16.03 10.14 2.72
C MET A 41 -17.46 10.64 3.02
N LYS A 42 -18.40 9.74 3.33
CA LYS A 42 -19.82 10.07 3.49
C LYS A 42 -20.12 11.06 4.62
N ILE A 43 -19.22 11.11 5.62
CA ILE A 43 -19.36 12.01 6.77
C ILE A 43 -18.78 13.41 6.50
N CYS A 44 -17.90 13.55 5.50
CA CYS A 44 -17.18 14.78 5.20
C CYS A 44 -18.10 16.00 5.00
N PRO A 45 -19.24 15.90 4.30
CA PRO A 45 -20.16 17.03 4.15
C PRO A 45 -20.69 17.56 5.49
N TYR A 46 -20.94 16.67 6.46
CA TYR A 46 -21.52 17.02 7.75
C TYR A 46 -20.49 17.60 8.74
N ILE A 47 -19.25 17.11 8.72
CA ILE A 47 -18.16 17.67 9.55
C ILE A 47 -17.64 19.00 8.99
N SER A 48 -17.68 19.16 7.66
CA SER A 48 -17.18 20.35 6.97
C SER A 48 -18.21 21.47 6.90
N GLU A 49 -19.51 21.20 7.08
CA GLU A 49 -20.59 22.20 6.99
C GLU A 49 -20.29 23.49 7.78
N PRO A 50 -19.82 23.43 9.05
CA PRO A 50 -19.60 24.64 9.83
C PRO A 50 -18.37 25.44 9.39
N TYR A 51 -17.45 24.81 8.66
CA TYR A 51 -16.13 25.33 8.32
C TYR A 51 -16.00 25.74 6.85
N ARG A 52 -16.99 25.38 6.01
CA ARG A 52 -16.98 25.73 4.60
C ARG A 52 -17.13 27.25 4.43
N PRO A 53 -16.36 27.89 3.53
CA PRO A 53 -16.53 29.30 3.23
C PRO A 53 -17.94 29.56 2.68
N LYS A 54 -18.71 30.42 3.35
CA LYS A 54 -20.06 30.85 2.92
C LYS A 54 -20.07 32.27 2.34
N VAL A 55 -19.01 33.04 2.59
CA VAL A 55 -18.90 34.45 2.23
C VAL A 55 -17.90 34.61 1.08
N PRO A 56 -18.13 35.51 0.12
CA PRO A 56 -17.17 35.82 -0.94
C PRO A 56 -15.80 36.22 -0.37
N GLY A 57 -14.74 35.59 -0.86
CA GLY A 57 -13.36 35.85 -0.43
C GLY A 57 -12.34 34.99 -1.17
N PRO A 58 -11.04 35.18 -0.92
CA PRO A 58 -9.98 34.45 -1.62
C PRO A 58 -10.10 32.93 -1.52
N SER A 59 -10.56 32.42 -0.37
CA SER A 59 -10.79 30.98 -0.15
C SER A 59 -11.96 30.44 -0.99
N LEU A 60 -13.06 31.18 -1.08
CA LEU A 60 -14.20 30.82 -1.92
C LEU A 60 -13.83 30.93 -3.40
N TRP A 61 -13.03 31.92 -3.80
CA TRP A 61 -12.57 32.09 -5.18
C TRP A 61 -11.67 30.93 -5.64
N LEU A 62 -10.68 30.54 -4.83
CA LEU A 62 -9.83 29.38 -5.10
C LEU A 62 -10.66 28.09 -5.19
N TYR A 63 -11.64 27.94 -4.30
CA TYR A 63 -12.58 26.83 -4.33
C TYR A 63 -13.42 26.81 -5.62
N SER A 64 -13.98 27.96 -6.02
CA SER A 64 -14.77 28.11 -7.24
C SER A 64 -13.96 27.81 -8.51
N LEU A 65 -12.73 28.33 -8.59
CA LEU A 65 -11.82 28.08 -9.70
C LEU A 65 -11.45 26.59 -9.80
N ARG A 66 -11.23 25.91 -8.67
CA ARG A 66 -11.05 24.46 -8.65
C ARG A 66 -12.31 23.70 -9.07
N SER A 67 -13.48 24.11 -8.58
CA SER A 67 -14.76 23.43 -8.86
C SER A 67 -15.12 23.43 -10.35
N PHE A 68 -14.60 24.41 -11.10
CA PHE A 68 -14.67 24.46 -12.56
C PHE A 68 -13.94 23.28 -13.22
N PHE A 69 -12.79 22.86 -12.68
CA PHE A 69 -12.00 21.75 -13.20
C PHE A 69 -12.39 20.39 -12.58
N VAL A 70 -12.92 20.38 -11.35
CA VAL A 70 -13.28 19.16 -10.62
C VAL A 70 -14.62 19.35 -9.91
N GLN A 71 -15.67 18.80 -10.52
CA GLN A 71 -17.01 18.76 -9.92
C GLN A 71 -17.08 17.61 -8.91
N THR A 72 -16.76 17.90 -7.65
CA THR A 72 -17.14 17.03 -6.53
C THR A 72 -18.49 17.51 -6.02
N PRO A 73 -19.60 16.79 -6.27
CA PRO A 73 -20.90 17.21 -5.77
C PRO A 73 -20.87 17.18 -4.24
N ILE A 74 -21.17 18.31 -3.61
CA ILE A 74 -21.34 18.38 -2.17
C ILE A 74 -22.80 18.07 -1.88
N PRO A 75 -23.11 16.99 -1.15
CA PRO A 75 -24.46 16.72 -0.71
C PRO A 75 -24.94 17.87 0.19
N ASP A 76 -26.16 18.36 -0.05
CA ASP A 76 -26.82 19.25 0.89
C ASP A 76 -27.11 18.48 2.18
N THR A 77 -26.59 18.98 3.30
CA THR A 77 -26.78 18.35 4.61
C THR A 77 -28.13 18.69 5.23
N GLN A 78 -28.90 19.61 4.64
CA GLN A 78 -30.17 20.12 5.17
C GLN A 78 -30.02 20.69 6.58
N GLY A 79 -28.89 21.34 6.86
CA GLY A 79 -28.56 21.89 8.17
C GLY A 79 -28.12 20.84 9.21
N ARG A 80 -28.08 19.54 8.88
CA ARG A 80 -27.49 18.53 9.76
C ARG A 80 -25.98 18.68 9.78
N ARG A 81 -25.38 18.53 10.96
CA ARG A 81 -23.95 18.68 11.18
C ARG A 81 -23.43 17.63 12.14
N VAL A 82 -22.13 17.34 12.03
CA VAL A 82 -21.39 16.58 13.02
C VAL A 82 -20.29 17.48 13.55
N ASP A 83 -20.40 17.89 14.81
CA ASP A 83 -19.38 18.72 15.44
C ASP A 83 -18.13 17.86 15.72
N LEU A 84 -16.97 18.35 15.30
CA LEU A 84 -15.69 17.78 15.66
C LEU A 84 -15.25 18.35 17.02
N ALA A 85 -14.67 17.51 17.87
CA ALA A 85 -14.11 17.92 19.14
C ALA A 85 -12.72 17.30 19.35
N PRO A 86 -11.85 17.92 20.17
CA PRO A 86 -10.62 17.28 20.61
C PRO A 86 -10.87 15.99 21.40
N LEU A 87 -9.80 15.24 21.70
CA LEU A 87 -9.92 14.06 22.54
C LEU A 87 -10.47 14.45 23.93
N PRO A 88 -11.48 13.74 24.47
CA PRO A 88 -11.93 13.93 25.84
C PRO A 88 -10.78 13.72 26.82
N GLN A 89 -10.53 14.71 27.68
CA GLN A 89 -9.56 14.60 28.77
C GLN A 89 -10.18 13.87 29.97
N ARG A 90 -11.42 14.23 30.33
CA ARG A 90 -12.16 13.63 31.44
C ARG A 90 -13.65 13.93 31.34
N PHE A 91 -14.44 13.17 32.08
CA PHE A 91 -15.82 13.47 32.40
C PHE A 91 -15.89 13.86 33.87
N ASP A 92 -16.62 14.94 34.19
CA ASP A 92 -16.80 15.34 35.59
C ASP A 92 -17.94 14.57 36.28
N LYS A 93 -18.16 14.86 37.57
CA LYS A 93 -19.21 14.21 38.37
C LYS A 93 -20.63 14.44 37.84
N ARG A 94 -20.83 15.45 36.98
CA ARG A 94 -22.13 15.77 36.35
C ARG A 94 -22.26 15.13 34.97
N GLY A 95 -21.24 14.39 34.52
CA GLY A 95 -21.17 13.78 33.19
C GLY A 95 -20.76 14.76 32.09
N VAL A 96 -20.33 15.97 32.42
CA VAL A 96 -19.90 16.95 31.42
C VAL A 96 -18.49 16.60 30.95
N VAL A 97 -18.30 16.58 29.63
CA VAL A 97 -17.00 16.31 29.02
C VAL A 97 -16.10 17.54 29.04
N HIS A 98 -14.85 17.34 29.44
CA HIS A 98 -13.78 18.34 29.36
C HIS A 98 -12.79 17.89 28.30
N PHE A 99 -12.57 18.71 27.28
CA PHE A 99 -11.67 18.41 26.16
C PHE A 99 -10.26 18.94 26.40
N VAL A 100 -9.27 18.29 25.80
CA VAL A 100 -7.89 18.81 25.77
C VAL A 100 -7.84 20.06 24.88
N ASP A 101 -7.20 21.13 25.35
CA ASP A 101 -6.97 22.31 24.50
C ASP A 101 -5.86 22.02 23.49
N THR A 102 -6.23 21.93 22.21
CA THR A 102 -5.31 21.67 21.10
C THR A 102 -4.94 22.94 20.32
N GLY A 103 -5.54 24.09 20.63
CA GLY A 103 -5.40 25.33 19.85
C GLY A 103 -5.90 25.23 18.41
N ARG A 104 -6.70 24.22 18.07
CA ARG A 104 -7.27 24.01 16.73
C ARG A 104 -8.72 24.51 16.64
N PRO A 105 -9.25 24.79 15.45
CA PRO A 105 -10.60 25.36 15.29
C PRO A 105 -11.73 24.50 15.88
N GLU A 106 -11.57 23.17 15.93
CA GLU A 106 -12.52 22.29 16.64
C GLU A 106 -12.54 22.53 18.15
N CYS A 107 -11.41 22.89 18.76
CA CYS A 107 -11.32 23.20 20.18
C CYS A 107 -12.00 24.53 20.51
N ASP A 108 -11.74 25.57 19.70
CA ASP A 108 -12.37 26.88 19.89
C ASP A 108 -13.89 26.80 19.80
N ARG A 109 -14.41 25.95 18.90
CA ARG A 109 -15.85 25.74 18.75
C ARG A 109 -16.46 25.06 19.98
N MET A 110 -15.76 24.13 20.62
CA MET A 110 -16.22 23.45 21.82
C MET A 110 -16.05 24.30 23.09
N ARG A 111 -15.21 25.34 23.04
CA ARG A 111 -14.92 26.20 24.19
C ARG A 111 -16.20 26.87 24.70
N GLY A 112 -16.44 26.77 26.01
CA GLY A 112 -17.61 27.34 26.67
C GLY A 112 -18.91 26.53 26.54
N GLN A 113 -18.91 25.43 25.76
CA GLN A 113 -20.07 24.53 25.70
C GLN A 113 -20.08 23.56 26.88
N GLN A 114 -21.25 23.33 27.47
CA GLN A 114 -21.45 22.25 28.46
C GLN A 114 -22.08 21.05 27.76
N ILE A 115 -21.24 20.09 27.37
CA ILE A 115 -21.68 18.90 26.64
C ILE A 115 -21.77 17.73 27.61
N ARG A 116 -22.96 17.12 27.72
CA ARG A 116 -23.20 15.90 28.51
C ARG A 116 -23.72 14.81 27.57
N PRO A 117 -22.86 13.90 27.08
CA PRO A 117 -23.28 12.87 26.14
C PRO A 117 -24.10 11.79 26.84
N ASP A 118 -25.15 11.30 26.18
CA ASP A 118 -25.94 10.16 26.65
C ASP A 118 -25.24 8.81 26.38
N LEU A 119 -24.35 8.76 25.38
CA LEU A 119 -23.59 7.58 24.98
C LEU A 119 -22.17 7.97 24.54
N VAL A 120 -21.18 7.19 24.98
CA VAL A 120 -19.79 7.30 24.51
C VAL A 120 -19.39 6.00 23.81
N VAL A 121 -19.03 6.10 22.54
CA VAL A 121 -18.56 4.96 21.74
C VAL A 121 -17.05 5.07 21.51
N LEU A 122 -16.28 4.14 22.08
CA LEU A 122 -14.82 4.14 21.99
C LEU A 122 -14.34 3.41 20.72
N CYS A 123 -14.15 4.17 19.65
CA CYS A 123 -13.59 3.69 18.39
C CYS A 123 -12.04 3.61 18.41
N THR A 124 -11.45 3.12 19.51
CA THR A 124 -9.98 3.12 19.75
C THR A 124 -9.21 2.00 19.05
N GLY A 125 -9.92 1.11 18.35
CA GLY A 125 -9.35 -0.03 17.62
C GLY A 125 -9.13 -1.26 18.49
N TYR A 126 -8.42 -2.25 17.92
CA TYR A 126 -8.22 -3.57 18.51
C TYR A 126 -6.73 -3.90 18.70
N LYS A 127 -6.44 -4.80 19.64
CA LYS A 127 -5.13 -5.47 19.81
C LYS A 127 -5.25 -6.91 19.34
N GLN A 128 -4.17 -7.45 18.77
CA GLN A 128 -4.07 -8.86 18.42
C GLN A 128 -3.53 -9.64 19.62
N SER A 129 -4.02 -10.85 19.84
CA SER A 129 -3.55 -11.74 20.90
C SER A 129 -3.73 -13.19 20.48
N PHE A 130 -2.75 -14.03 20.79
CA PHE A 130 -2.74 -15.46 20.41
C PHE A 130 -2.50 -16.35 21.63
N PRO A 131 -3.46 -16.43 22.58
CA PRO A 131 -3.26 -17.21 23.81
C PRO A 131 -2.94 -18.69 23.54
N PHE A 132 -3.43 -19.24 22.43
CA PHE A 132 -3.19 -20.63 22.02
C PHE A 132 -1.78 -20.90 21.49
N LEU A 133 -1.00 -19.87 21.12
CA LEU A 133 0.42 -19.99 20.73
C LEU A 133 1.37 -19.82 21.92
N ASN A 134 0.90 -19.16 22.98
CA ASN A 134 1.62 -18.99 24.23
C ASN A 134 1.40 -20.21 25.14
N MET A 135 2.18 -21.27 24.95
CA MET A 135 2.17 -22.44 25.83
C MET A 135 2.96 -22.19 27.13
N TYR A 136 2.45 -21.32 28.00
CA TYR A 136 2.97 -21.22 29.37
C TYR A 136 2.60 -22.43 30.27
N ASN A 137 1.68 -23.29 29.82
CA ASN A 137 1.09 -24.33 30.68
C ASN A 137 1.84 -25.67 30.69
N ASN A 138 2.80 -25.91 29.79
CA ASN A 138 3.57 -27.16 29.73
C ASN A 138 5.08 -26.88 29.77
N GLY A 139 5.56 -26.34 30.90
CA GLY A 139 6.90 -26.41 31.51
C GLY A 139 8.24 -26.44 30.73
N CYS A 140 8.30 -26.82 29.45
CA CYS A 140 9.54 -27.06 28.70
C CYS A 140 9.47 -26.67 27.20
N ASP A 141 8.31 -26.32 26.65
CA ASP A 141 8.18 -26.04 25.21
C ASP A 141 8.52 -24.59 24.85
N ILE A 142 9.27 -24.40 23.75
CA ILE A 142 9.55 -23.08 23.18
C ILE A 142 8.23 -22.53 22.62
N PRO A 143 7.80 -21.30 22.97
CA PRO A 143 6.55 -20.74 22.45
C PRO A 143 6.61 -20.60 20.94
N TYR A 144 5.49 -20.90 20.26
CA TYR A 144 5.37 -20.68 18.83
C TYR A 144 5.61 -19.21 18.48
N PRO A 145 6.16 -18.91 17.29
CA PRO A 145 6.22 -17.53 16.83
C PRO A 145 4.82 -16.91 16.79
N THR A 146 4.75 -15.59 16.91
CA THR A 146 3.54 -14.80 16.69
C THR A 146 3.70 -13.96 15.41
N PRO A 147 2.64 -13.32 14.88
CA PRO A 147 2.77 -12.47 13.70
C PRO A 147 3.82 -11.36 13.82
N ASP A 148 4.08 -10.85 15.03
CA ASP A 148 5.10 -9.84 15.29
C ASP A 148 6.54 -10.38 15.10
N CYS A 149 6.72 -11.71 15.13
CA CYS A 149 7.99 -12.38 14.87
C CYS A 149 8.21 -12.71 13.38
N ALA A 150 7.22 -12.47 12.51
CA ALA A 150 7.29 -12.86 11.10
C ALA A 150 8.19 -11.89 10.29
N ASP A 151 9.42 -12.32 10.03
CA ASP A 151 10.47 -11.57 9.32
C ASP A 151 10.62 -11.97 7.84
N VAL A 152 9.73 -12.84 7.34
CA VAL A 152 9.61 -13.12 5.91
C VAL A 152 8.23 -12.69 5.44
N ARG A 153 8.19 -11.55 4.73
CA ARG A 153 7.01 -10.96 4.10
C ARG A 153 5.83 -10.75 5.06
N GLN A 154 6.04 -10.69 6.37
CA GLN A 154 4.97 -10.71 7.38
C GLN A 154 4.09 -11.98 7.31
N VAL A 155 4.66 -13.10 6.88
CA VAL A 155 3.97 -14.39 6.72
C VAL A 155 4.54 -15.45 7.66
N TRP A 156 5.85 -15.64 7.76
CA TRP A 156 6.43 -16.61 8.71
C TRP A 156 7.76 -16.08 9.28
N LYS A 157 8.29 -16.80 10.28
CA LYS A 157 9.62 -16.55 10.84
C LYS A 157 10.66 -17.36 10.06
N ARG A 158 11.72 -16.73 9.56
CA ARG A 158 12.71 -17.33 8.66
C ARG A 158 13.29 -18.66 9.16
N ASP A 159 13.58 -18.73 10.44
CA ASP A 159 14.16 -19.91 11.10
C ASP A 159 13.12 -20.97 11.45
N ASP A 160 11.82 -20.65 11.34
CA ASP A 160 10.71 -21.55 11.61
C ASP A 160 9.54 -21.29 10.63
N PRO A 161 9.59 -21.88 9.42
CA PRO A 161 8.53 -21.74 8.42
C PRO A 161 7.30 -22.63 8.70
N THR A 162 7.29 -23.41 9.79
CA THR A 162 6.23 -24.39 10.06
C THR A 162 4.89 -23.76 10.42
N VAL A 163 4.91 -22.47 10.83
CA VAL A 163 3.72 -21.68 11.14
C VAL A 163 3.66 -20.43 10.27
N GLY A 164 2.55 -20.25 9.55
CA GLY A 164 2.28 -19.10 8.69
C GLY A 164 1.14 -18.23 9.23
N PHE A 165 1.33 -16.92 9.20
CA PHE A 165 0.40 -15.87 9.62
C PHE A 165 -0.22 -15.22 8.39
N ILE A 166 -1.43 -15.65 8.02
CA ILE A 166 -2.14 -15.16 6.84
C ILE A 166 -3.13 -14.05 7.20
N GLY A 167 -3.04 -12.92 6.52
CA GLY A 167 -3.93 -11.77 6.69
C GLY A 167 -3.60 -10.85 7.87
N PHE A 168 -2.48 -11.09 8.58
CA PHE A 168 -2.03 -10.27 9.71
C PHE A 168 -1.30 -8.98 9.29
N ILE A 169 -1.80 -8.36 8.23
CA ILE A 169 -1.24 -7.16 7.61
C ILE A 169 -2.30 -6.07 7.52
N ARG A 170 -1.87 -4.81 7.45
CA ARG A 170 -2.77 -3.67 7.29
C ARG A 170 -2.39 -2.87 6.05
N PRO A 171 -3.06 -3.07 4.90
CA PRO A 171 -2.85 -2.20 3.76
C PRO A 171 -3.30 -0.76 4.07
N SER A 172 -2.52 0.23 3.62
CA SER A 172 -2.83 1.67 3.65
C SER A 172 -4.15 1.96 2.92
N LEU A 173 -4.31 1.35 1.76
CA LEU A 173 -5.46 1.37 0.89
C LEU A 173 -5.51 0.04 0.14
N GLY A 174 -6.58 -0.72 0.28
CA GLY A 174 -6.72 -2.02 -0.39
C GLY A 174 -7.49 -3.04 0.45
N ALA A 175 -7.59 -4.26 -0.05
CA ALA A 175 -8.33 -5.34 0.60
C ALA A 175 -7.35 -6.38 1.17
N ILE A 176 -7.66 -6.93 2.35
CA ILE A 176 -6.85 -8.00 2.96
C ILE A 176 -7.04 -9.35 2.25
N PRO A 177 -8.26 -9.78 1.86
CA PRO A 177 -8.46 -11.08 1.20
C PRO A 177 -7.54 -11.38 0.00
N PRO A 178 -7.34 -10.48 -0.98
CA PRO A 178 -6.42 -10.77 -2.08
C PRO A 178 -4.97 -10.92 -1.61
N LEU A 179 -4.52 -10.10 -0.66
CA LEU A 179 -3.18 -10.23 -0.11
C LEU A 179 -3.02 -11.54 0.69
N ALA A 180 -4.03 -11.91 1.48
CA ALA A 180 -4.06 -13.17 2.22
C ALA A 180 -3.96 -14.39 1.28
N GLU A 181 -4.61 -14.34 0.11
CA GLU A 181 -4.46 -15.38 -0.92
C GLU A 181 -3.01 -15.47 -1.41
N LEU A 182 -2.36 -14.34 -1.74
CA LEU A 182 -0.97 -14.33 -2.20
C LEU A 182 0.01 -14.76 -1.08
N GLN A 183 -0.25 -14.38 0.17
CA GLN A 183 0.51 -14.85 1.33
C GLN A 183 0.41 -16.37 1.48
N ALA A 184 -0.80 -16.92 1.35
CA ALA A 184 -1.02 -18.35 1.43
C ALA A 184 -0.32 -19.09 0.28
N GLN A 185 -0.42 -18.58 -0.95
CA GLN A 185 0.29 -19.12 -2.11
C GLN A 185 1.80 -19.19 -1.90
N LEU A 186 2.40 -18.11 -1.39
CA LEU A 186 3.85 -18.05 -1.13
C LEU A 186 4.26 -19.04 -0.04
N TRP A 187 3.52 -19.08 1.06
CA TRP A 187 3.82 -19.99 2.17
C TRP A 187 3.66 -21.46 1.79
N ILE A 188 2.60 -21.80 1.06
CA ILE A 188 2.40 -23.16 0.53
C ILE A 188 3.52 -23.53 -0.45
N ALA A 189 3.92 -22.64 -1.35
CA ALA A 189 5.06 -22.88 -2.24
C ALA A 189 6.34 -23.12 -1.43
N LYS A 190 6.60 -22.32 -0.38
CA LYS A 190 7.76 -22.50 0.51
C LYS A 190 7.78 -23.87 1.18
N LEU A 191 6.62 -24.44 1.54
CA LEU A 191 6.52 -25.73 2.23
C LEU A 191 6.56 -26.92 1.27
N LEU A 192 5.82 -26.85 0.15
CA LEU A 192 5.54 -28.01 -0.70
C LEU A 192 6.33 -28.00 -2.02
N SER A 193 6.74 -26.83 -2.49
CA SER A 193 7.47 -26.67 -3.75
C SER A 193 8.49 -25.53 -3.69
N PRO A 194 9.54 -25.62 -2.84
CA PRO A 194 10.51 -24.56 -2.67
C PRO A 194 11.18 -24.13 -3.99
N GLN A 195 11.31 -25.04 -4.95
CA GLN A 195 11.82 -24.80 -6.29
C GLN A 195 10.97 -23.81 -7.11
N SER A 196 9.71 -23.61 -6.74
CA SER A 196 8.83 -22.61 -7.37
C SER A 196 9.14 -21.18 -6.91
N ILE A 197 10.04 -20.99 -5.95
CA ILE A 197 10.53 -19.69 -5.50
C ILE A 197 11.92 -19.53 -6.11
N PRO A 198 12.07 -18.86 -7.27
CA PRO A 198 13.31 -18.89 -8.06
C PRO A 198 14.46 -18.10 -7.44
N ARG A 199 14.18 -17.26 -6.43
CA ARG A 199 15.16 -16.36 -5.82
C ARG A 199 15.03 -16.36 -4.30
N PRO A 200 16.14 -16.17 -3.56
CA PRO A 200 16.10 -16.03 -2.11
C PRO A 200 15.17 -14.88 -1.68
N LEU A 201 14.38 -15.11 -0.63
CA LEU A 201 13.50 -14.09 -0.06
C LEU A 201 14.31 -13.20 0.89
N LEU A 202 14.83 -12.09 0.36
CA LEU A 202 15.76 -11.22 1.08
C LEU A 202 15.01 -10.16 1.92
N PRO A 203 15.46 -9.83 3.15
CA PRO A 203 14.86 -8.76 3.95
C PRO A 203 14.87 -7.38 3.29
N GLU A 204 15.82 -7.13 2.38
CA GLU A 204 15.99 -5.88 1.65
C GLU A 204 14.78 -5.58 0.74
N ASP A 205 14.14 -6.63 0.23
CA ASP A 205 12.92 -6.54 -0.60
C ASP A 205 11.70 -6.08 0.21
N GLU A 206 11.81 -5.91 1.53
CA GLU A 206 10.65 -5.59 2.36
C GLU A 206 10.46 -4.09 2.63
N LYS A 207 11.51 -3.30 2.46
CA LYS A 207 11.53 -1.91 2.90
C LYS A 207 10.61 -1.01 2.06
N HIS A 208 10.43 -1.31 0.77
CA HIS A 208 9.76 -0.43 -0.16
C HIS A 208 8.23 -0.44 -0.01
N TYR A 209 7.63 -1.56 0.41
CA TYR A 209 6.18 -1.66 0.61
C TYR A 209 5.74 -1.38 2.05
N LYS A 210 6.64 -1.37 3.05
CA LYS A 210 6.28 -1.08 4.44
C LYS A 210 5.97 0.41 4.63
N LEU A 211 4.89 0.71 5.35
CA LEU A 211 4.61 2.08 5.76
C LEU A 211 5.61 2.52 6.83
N ARG A 212 5.97 3.80 6.80
CA ARG A 212 6.82 4.42 7.81
C ARG A 212 5.99 4.64 9.08
N VAL A 213 6.38 3.93 10.13
CA VAL A 213 5.73 3.98 11.44
C VAL A 213 6.35 5.12 12.26
N LEU A 214 5.51 5.92 12.91
CA LEU A 214 5.99 6.89 13.90
C LEU A 214 6.27 6.18 15.23
N SER A 215 7.23 6.70 16.00
CA SER A 215 7.48 6.19 17.35
C SER A 215 6.19 6.25 18.20
N GLY A 216 5.89 5.16 18.90
CA GLY A 216 4.67 5.02 19.70
C GLY A 216 3.37 4.82 18.90
N ALA A 217 3.43 4.64 17.58
CA ALA A 217 2.23 4.38 16.80
C ALA A 217 1.61 3.01 17.16
N ARG A 218 0.27 2.99 17.28
CA ARG A 218 -0.50 1.78 17.61
C ARG A 218 -0.40 0.67 16.54
N ILE A 219 -0.23 1.04 15.27
CA ILE A 219 -0.15 0.11 14.14
C ILE A 219 1.25 0.20 13.56
N ASN A 220 1.98 -0.91 13.62
CA ASN A 220 3.35 -1.07 13.12
C ASN A 220 3.46 -2.03 11.91
N TYR A 221 2.42 -2.80 11.61
CA TYR A 221 2.33 -3.74 10.48
C TYR A 221 1.62 -3.14 9.24
N GLY A 222 1.79 -1.84 9.02
CA GLY A 222 1.23 -1.12 7.88
C GLY A 222 2.02 -1.36 6.59
N LEU A 223 1.34 -1.56 5.46
CA LEU A 223 1.99 -1.69 4.15
C LEU A 223 1.21 -1.02 3.01
N ASP A 224 1.88 -0.78 1.90
CA ASP A 224 1.27 -0.42 0.61
C ASP A 224 0.77 -1.68 -0.09
N HIS A 225 -0.51 -1.69 -0.46
CA HIS A 225 -1.17 -2.89 -1.00
C HIS A 225 -0.59 -3.33 -2.34
N GLU A 226 -0.44 -2.39 -3.28
CA GLU A 226 -0.01 -2.66 -4.64
C GLU A 226 1.43 -3.16 -4.68
N SER A 227 2.32 -2.47 -3.97
CA SER A 227 3.74 -2.84 -3.88
C SER A 227 3.92 -4.21 -3.21
N TYR A 228 3.17 -4.49 -2.15
CA TYR A 228 3.25 -5.78 -1.46
C TYR A 228 2.72 -6.92 -2.32
N ALA A 229 1.57 -6.74 -2.98
CA ALA A 229 1.01 -7.74 -3.90
C ALA A 229 1.99 -8.05 -5.04
N TYR A 230 2.57 -7.01 -5.63
CA TYR A 230 3.57 -7.16 -6.70
C TYR A 230 4.84 -7.86 -6.22
N GLN A 231 5.33 -7.52 -5.03
CA GLN A 231 6.50 -8.20 -4.45
C GLN A 231 6.25 -9.69 -4.23
N LEU A 232 5.09 -10.09 -3.69
CA LEU A 232 4.74 -11.51 -3.54
C LEU A 232 4.65 -12.22 -4.90
N ALA A 233 4.15 -11.55 -5.93
CA ALA A 233 4.11 -12.09 -7.28
C ALA A 233 5.52 -12.25 -7.88
N LEU A 234 6.43 -11.31 -7.65
CA LEU A 234 7.84 -11.45 -8.06
C LEU A 234 8.56 -12.56 -7.29
N ASP A 235 8.21 -12.79 -6.02
CA ASP A 235 8.77 -13.89 -5.22
C ASP A 235 8.34 -15.27 -5.76
N LEU A 236 7.19 -15.35 -6.41
CA LEU A 236 6.62 -16.57 -7.02
C LEU A 236 6.86 -16.69 -8.53
N ASP A 237 7.56 -15.75 -9.17
CA ASP A 237 7.66 -15.66 -10.64
C ASP A 237 6.29 -15.60 -11.35
N SER A 238 5.30 -15.02 -10.66
CA SER A 238 3.92 -14.89 -11.11
C SER A 238 3.60 -13.50 -11.66
N ALA A 239 4.57 -12.59 -11.72
CA ALA A 239 4.39 -11.23 -12.21
C ALA A 239 4.68 -11.15 -13.73
N PRO A 240 3.67 -11.17 -14.62
CA PRO A 240 3.92 -11.15 -16.06
C PRO A 240 4.58 -9.84 -16.49
N GLY A 241 5.66 -9.96 -17.26
CA GLY A 241 6.33 -8.85 -17.93
C GLY A 241 5.69 -8.50 -19.27
N LEU A 242 6.20 -7.46 -19.93
CA LEU A 242 5.68 -7.01 -21.22
C LEU A 242 5.77 -8.12 -22.29
N LEU A 243 6.88 -8.85 -22.34
CA LEU A 243 7.09 -9.91 -23.30
C LEU A 243 6.08 -11.06 -23.10
N ASP A 244 5.79 -11.44 -21.86
CA ASP A 244 4.79 -12.48 -21.55
C ASP A 244 3.41 -12.05 -22.07
N ILE A 245 3.03 -10.79 -21.86
CA ILE A 245 1.76 -10.25 -22.35
C ILE A 245 1.71 -10.20 -23.88
N LEU A 246 2.79 -9.79 -24.54
CA LEU A 246 2.85 -9.73 -26.00
C LEU A 246 2.81 -11.13 -26.64
N GLN A 247 3.42 -12.13 -26.01
CA GLN A 247 3.35 -13.52 -26.47
C GLN A 247 1.93 -14.10 -26.41
N LEU A 248 1.09 -13.59 -25.52
CA LEU A 248 -0.32 -13.99 -25.40
C LEU A 248 -1.22 -13.31 -26.45
N PHE A 249 -0.69 -12.37 -27.24
CA PHE A 249 -1.46 -11.64 -28.24
C PHE A 249 -1.94 -12.55 -29.37
N ARG A 250 -3.26 -12.56 -29.63
CA ARG A 250 -3.87 -13.37 -30.68
C ARG A 250 -4.66 -12.47 -31.65
N TRP A 251 -4.25 -12.44 -32.92
CA TRP A 251 -4.92 -11.63 -33.96
C TRP A 251 -6.42 -11.94 -34.11
N ARG A 252 -6.83 -13.21 -33.97
CA ARG A 252 -8.25 -13.61 -34.00
C ARG A 252 -9.06 -13.06 -32.81
N GLN A 253 -8.40 -12.63 -31.74
CA GLN A 253 -8.99 -12.07 -30.52
C GLN A 253 -8.35 -10.70 -30.22
N ALA A 254 -8.17 -9.86 -31.24
CA ALA A 254 -7.44 -8.59 -31.14
C ALA A 254 -8.03 -7.65 -30.06
N VAL A 255 -9.36 -7.59 -29.93
CA VAL A 255 -10.02 -6.75 -28.91
C VAL A 255 -9.66 -7.22 -27.49
N GLN A 256 -9.74 -8.52 -27.24
CA GLN A 256 -9.38 -9.10 -25.94
C GLN A 256 -7.90 -8.91 -25.63
N SER A 257 -7.04 -9.11 -26.64
CA SER A 257 -5.59 -8.95 -26.51
C SER A 257 -5.20 -7.50 -26.21
N LEU A 258 -5.89 -6.53 -26.84
CA LEU A 258 -5.71 -5.11 -26.56
C LEU A 258 -6.22 -4.74 -25.16
N LYS A 259 -7.39 -5.26 -24.76
CA LYS A 259 -7.89 -5.11 -23.37
C LYS A 259 -6.86 -5.64 -22.37
N LEU A 260 -6.29 -6.82 -22.61
CA LEU A 260 -5.27 -7.43 -21.74
C LEU A 260 -4.06 -6.51 -21.59
N LEU A 261 -3.52 -5.98 -22.70
CA LEU A 261 -2.39 -5.06 -22.66
C LEU A 261 -2.71 -3.78 -21.88
N ILE A 262 -3.85 -3.15 -22.15
CA ILE A 262 -4.27 -1.91 -21.47
C ILE A 262 -4.47 -2.17 -19.97
N ILE A 263 -5.07 -3.29 -19.60
CA ILE A 263 -5.30 -3.68 -18.20
C ILE A 263 -3.97 -3.99 -17.51
N TRP A 264 -3.02 -4.60 -18.20
CA TRP A 264 -1.69 -4.83 -17.66
C TRP A 264 -0.94 -3.52 -17.36
N ILE A 265 -1.08 -2.49 -18.22
CA ILE A 265 -0.43 -1.17 -18.06
C ILE A 265 -1.13 -0.31 -17.00
N PHE A 266 -2.46 -0.15 -17.08
CA PHE A 266 -3.21 0.85 -16.32
C PHE A 266 -4.06 0.28 -15.18
N GLY A 267 -4.22 -1.04 -15.13
CA GLY A 267 -4.96 -1.75 -14.10
C GLY A 267 -4.17 -1.87 -12.80
N ALA A 268 -4.89 -2.09 -11.70
CA ALA A 268 -4.29 -2.42 -10.41
C ALA A 268 -3.70 -3.84 -10.41
N HIS A 269 -2.88 -4.15 -9.41
CA HIS A 269 -2.37 -5.49 -9.12
C HIS A 269 -3.46 -6.36 -8.50
N ILE A 270 -4.39 -6.80 -9.34
CA ILE A 270 -5.43 -7.76 -9.01
C ILE A 270 -4.83 -9.17 -9.10
N ASN A 271 -5.16 -10.06 -8.15
CA ASN A 271 -4.61 -11.42 -8.08
C ASN A 271 -4.70 -12.18 -9.40
N THR A 272 -5.80 -12.02 -10.14
CA THR A 272 -5.99 -12.65 -11.47
C THR A 272 -4.85 -12.32 -12.44
N LYS A 273 -4.26 -11.12 -12.37
CA LYS A 273 -3.08 -10.74 -13.18
C LYS A 273 -1.90 -11.65 -12.89
N PHE A 274 -1.73 -12.07 -11.64
CA PHE A 274 -0.65 -12.96 -11.18
C PHE A 274 -0.97 -14.45 -11.37
N ARG A 275 -2.15 -14.77 -11.90
CA ARG A 275 -2.56 -16.13 -12.27
C ARG A 275 -2.34 -16.42 -13.75
N ILE A 276 -1.76 -15.50 -14.53
CA ILE A 276 -1.45 -15.70 -15.95
C ILE A 276 -0.22 -16.62 -16.11
N ILE A 277 0.78 -16.46 -15.24
CA ILE A 277 2.03 -17.21 -15.22
C ILE A 277 2.40 -17.65 -13.79
N GLY A 278 3.47 -18.42 -13.67
CA GLY A 278 4.00 -18.89 -12.39
C GLY A 278 3.30 -20.16 -11.87
N PRO A 279 3.66 -20.60 -10.65
CA PRO A 279 3.26 -21.90 -10.09
C PRO A 279 1.75 -22.02 -9.84
N TRP A 280 1.08 -20.88 -9.71
CA TRP A 280 -0.34 -20.79 -9.40
C TRP A 280 -1.19 -20.40 -10.61
N LYS A 281 -0.67 -20.59 -11.83
CA LYS A 281 -1.35 -20.27 -13.09
C LYS A 281 -2.77 -20.86 -13.15
N TRP A 282 -3.70 -20.09 -13.69
CA TRP A 282 -5.08 -20.48 -13.90
C TRP A 282 -5.55 -20.16 -15.32
N ASP A 283 -6.13 -21.15 -16.00
CA ASP A 283 -6.53 -21.01 -17.41
C ASP A 283 -7.61 -19.94 -17.64
N GLY A 284 -8.49 -19.71 -16.65
CA GLY A 284 -9.52 -18.67 -16.70
C GLY A 284 -9.02 -17.25 -16.42
N ALA A 285 -7.72 -17.07 -16.10
CA ALA A 285 -7.19 -15.77 -15.67
C ALA A 285 -7.34 -14.68 -16.73
N ILE A 286 -7.05 -14.99 -17.99
CA ILE A 286 -7.14 -14.02 -19.09
C ILE A 286 -8.60 -13.61 -19.34
N GLU A 287 -9.52 -14.56 -19.29
CA GLU A 287 -10.95 -14.29 -19.48
C GLU A 287 -11.48 -13.34 -18.40
N VAL A 288 -11.22 -13.65 -17.13
CA VAL A 288 -11.62 -12.78 -16.01
C VAL A 288 -10.94 -11.42 -16.10
N LEU A 289 -9.64 -11.38 -16.38
CA LEU A 289 -8.89 -10.13 -16.43
C LEU A 289 -9.38 -9.22 -17.55
N THR A 290 -9.86 -9.78 -18.67
CA THR A 290 -10.37 -9.03 -19.83
C THR A 290 -11.89 -8.84 -19.81
N SER A 291 -12.55 -9.26 -18.72
CA SER A 291 -13.98 -9.06 -18.51
C SER A 291 -14.38 -7.59 -18.44
N ASP A 292 -15.66 -7.31 -18.65
CA ASP A 292 -16.17 -5.95 -18.60
C ASP A 292 -16.10 -5.33 -17.20
N GLU A 293 -16.19 -6.13 -16.13
CA GLU A 293 -16.04 -5.64 -14.76
C GLU A 293 -14.64 -5.05 -14.53
N ILE A 294 -13.59 -5.80 -14.90
CA ILE A 294 -12.21 -5.33 -14.76
C ILE A 294 -11.94 -4.17 -15.72
N TRP A 295 -12.44 -4.24 -16.95
CA TRP A 295 -12.31 -3.16 -17.92
C TRP A 295 -12.91 -1.84 -17.41
N GLN A 296 -14.06 -1.90 -16.75
CA GLN A 296 -14.74 -0.73 -16.17
C GLN A 296 -13.94 -0.08 -15.04
N THR A 297 -13.04 -0.79 -14.36
CA THR A 297 -12.14 -0.18 -13.36
C THR A 297 -11.15 0.82 -13.97
N ILE A 298 -10.92 0.72 -15.29
CA ILE A 298 -10.06 1.63 -16.05
C ILE A 298 -10.92 2.71 -16.70
N THR A 299 -11.96 2.32 -17.45
CA THR A 299 -12.75 3.27 -18.26
C THR A 299 -13.64 4.21 -17.47
N ARG A 300 -14.01 3.88 -16.21
CA ARG A 300 -14.77 4.79 -15.34
C ARG A 300 -13.92 5.94 -14.78
N ARG A 301 -12.61 5.93 -14.97
CA ARG A 301 -11.71 6.98 -14.46
C ARG A 301 -11.83 8.23 -15.34
N PRO A 302 -11.94 9.45 -14.77
CA PRO A 302 -11.93 10.68 -15.55
C PRO A 302 -10.63 10.78 -16.37
N ILE A 303 -10.71 11.13 -17.65
CA ILE A 303 -9.55 11.09 -18.57
C ILE A 303 -8.40 11.98 -18.09
N ILE A 304 -8.70 13.25 -17.77
CA ILE A 304 -7.67 14.22 -17.38
C ILE A 304 -7.07 13.87 -16.00
N PHE A 305 -7.91 13.60 -15.01
CA PHE A 305 -7.42 13.41 -13.65
C PHE A 305 -6.97 11.97 -13.37
N GLY A 306 -7.74 10.97 -13.81
CA GLY A 306 -7.46 9.56 -13.57
C GLY A 306 -6.39 8.98 -14.48
N HIS A 307 -6.46 9.22 -15.79
CA HIS A 307 -5.46 8.69 -16.72
C HIS A 307 -4.24 9.62 -16.80
N LEU A 308 -4.42 10.92 -17.05
CA LEU A 308 -3.28 11.81 -17.30
C LEU A 308 -2.50 12.16 -16.01
N VAL A 309 -3.16 12.69 -14.98
CA VAL A 309 -2.46 13.13 -13.74
C VAL A 309 -2.01 11.96 -12.86
N VAL A 310 -2.84 10.92 -12.70
CA VAL A 310 -2.53 9.80 -11.78
C VAL A 310 -1.74 8.66 -12.44
N SER A 311 -1.83 8.48 -13.76
CA SER A 311 -1.12 7.37 -14.45
C SER A 311 0.01 7.89 -15.35
N ILE A 312 -0.30 8.69 -16.36
CA ILE A 312 0.65 9.08 -17.42
C ILE A 312 1.77 9.97 -16.88
N VAL A 313 1.45 11.01 -16.10
CA VAL A 313 2.46 11.94 -15.56
C VAL A 313 3.45 11.21 -14.63
N PRO A 314 3.02 10.41 -13.64
CA PRO A 314 3.94 9.62 -12.84
C PRO A 314 4.77 8.64 -13.67
N MET A 315 4.17 7.95 -14.66
CA MET A 315 4.92 7.05 -15.54
C MET A 315 5.95 7.79 -16.39
N ALA A 316 5.64 8.99 -16.89
CA ALA A 316 6.56 9.80 -17.69
C ALA A 316 7.74 10.34 -16.87
N ILE A 317 7.54 10.58 -15.56
CA ILE A 317 8.59 11.05 -14.66
C ILE A 317 9.41 9.86 -14.11
N PHE A 318 8.75 8.91 -13.48
CA PHE A 318 9.40 7.80 -12.78
C PHE A 318 9.80 6.65 -13.70
N GLY A 319 9.14 6.48 -14.85
CA GLY A 319 9.48 5.45 -15.83
C GLY A 319 10.91 5.57 -16.35
N PRO A 320 11.34 6.73 -16.89
CA PRO A 320 12.71 6.94 -17.32
C PRO A 320 13.74 6.79 -16.19
N ILE A 321 13.42 7.27 -14.98
CA ILE A 321 14.28 7.12 -13.79
C ILE A 321 14.46 5.63 -13.45
N ASN A 322 13.36 4.87 -13.38
CA ASN A 322 13.39 3.44 -13.11
C ASN A 322 14.15 2.68 -14.20
N LEU A 323 13.96 3.04 -15.47
CA LEU A 323 14.69 2.45 -16.59
C LEU A 323 16.19 2.72 -16.47
N PHE A 324 16.58 3.95 -16.14
CA PHE A 324 17.97 4.31 -15.92
C PHE A 324 18.59 3.52 -14.77
N VAL A 325 17.92 3.45 -13.61
CA VAL A 325 18.40 2.67 -12.45
C VAL A 325 18.51 1.19 -12.80
N TRP A 326 17.51 0.63 -13.49
CA TRP A 326 17.53 -0.77 -13.92
C TRP A 326 18.68 -1.06 -14.89
N LEU A 327 18.92 -0.19 -15.87
CA LEU A 327 20.04 -0.31 -16.81
C LEU A 327 21.37 -0.28 -16.07
N ASN A 328 21.57 0.67 -15.14
CA ASN A 328 22.80 0.73 -14.34
C ASN A 328 23.00 -0.54 -13.50
N ALA A 329 21.96 -1.02 -12.83
CA ALA A 329 22.04 -2.26 -12.05
C ALA A 329 22.37 -3.49 -12.93
N ARG A 330 21.85 -3.54 -14.16
CA ARG A 330 22.18 -4.61 -15.13
C ARG A 330 23.62 -4.52 -15.62
N ILE A 331 24.12 -3.31 -15.89
CA ILE A 331 25.52 -3.08 -16.28
C ILE A 331 26.44 -3.48 -15.14
N GLU A 332 26.15 -3.06 -13.90
CA GLU A 332 26.93 -3.41 -12.72
C GLU A 332 26.96 -4.93 -12.49
N ALA A 333 25.80 -5.60 -12.58
CA ALA A 333 25.72 -7.05 -12.46
C ALA A 333 26.54 -7.77 -13.54
N PHE A 334 26.48 -7.30 -14.79
CA PHE A 334 27.26 -7.84 -15.90
C PHE A 334 28.77 -7.64 -15.73
N ILE A 335 29.20 -6.46 -15.27
CA ILE A 335 30.61 -6.19 -14.96
C ILE A 335 31.07 -7.08 -13.82
N SER A 336 30.28 -7.18 -12.74
CA SER A 336 30.60 -8.01 -11.57
C SER A 336 30.71 -9.49 -11.93
N SER A 337 29.79 -10.03 -12.74
CA SER A 337 29.86 -11.42 -13.20
C SER A 337 31.09 -11.67 -14.08
N THR A 338 31.38 -10.77 -15.02
CA THR A 338 32.55 -10.88 -15.91
C THR A 338 33.85 -10.77 -15.13
N CYS A 339 33.94 -9.85 -14.17
CA CYS A 339 35.10 -9.72 -13.28
C CYS A 339 35.28 -10.95 -12.38
N TYR A 340 34.18 -11.53 -11.87
CA TYR A 340 34.23 -12.75 -11.07
C TYR A 340 34.72 -13.94 -11.89
N GLU A 341 34.20 -14.13 -13.10
CA GLU A 341 34.66 -15.17 -14.04
C GLU A 341 36.12 -15.00 -14.43
N TYR A 342 36.55 -13.77 -14.71
CA TYR A 342 37.96 -13.44 -14.98
C TYR A 342 38.86 -13.78 -13.79
N LEU A 343 38.49 -13.37 -12.57
CA LEU A 343 39.24 -13.67 -11.35
C LEU A 343 39.32 -15.17 -11.05
N GLN A 344 38.23 -15.92 -11.28
CA GLN A 344 38.25 -17.38 -11.17
C GLN A 344 39.22 -18.02 -12.17
N THR A 345 39.19 -17.56 -13.43
CA THR A 345 40.07 -18.06 -14.50
C THR A 345 41.55 -17.80 -14.20
N VAL A 346 41.88 -16.60 -13.71
CA VAL A 346 43.25 -16.25 -13.28
C VAL A 346 43.68 -17.09 -12.07
N ARG A 347 42.77 -17.34 -11.12
CA ARG A 347 43.07 -18.16 -9.94
C ARG A 347 43.30 -19.63 -10.31
N SER A 348 42.50 -20.21 -11.22
CA SER A 348 42.71 -21.58 -11.71
C SER A 348 44.00 -21.74 -12.50
N GLN A 349 44.41 -20.74 -13.28
CA GLN A 349 45.70 -20.76 -13.98
C GLN A 349 46.88 -20.72 -12.99
N LYS A 350 46.79 -19.91 -11.92
CA LYS A 350 47.83 -19.85 -10.87
C LYS A 350 48.00 -21.17 -10.10
N TYR A 351 46.91 -21.92 -9.86
CA TYR A 351 46.99 -23.24 -9.23
C TYR A 351 47.60 -24.28 -10.17
N SER A 352 47.23 -24.27 -11.47
CA SER A 352 47.80 -25.18 -12.47
C SER A 352 49.31 -24.95 -12.71
N SER A 353 49.79 -23.70 -12.61
CA SER A 353 51.22 -23.39 -12.71
C SER A 353 52.01 -23.59 -11.40
N GLY A 354 51.34 -23.75 -10.26
CA GLY A 354 51.98 -23.95 -8.95
C GLY A 354 52.38 -25.41 -8.66
N ASP A 355 51.70 -26.37 -9.27
CA ASP A 355 51.99 -27.81 -9.09
C ASP A 355 53.14 -28.32 -9.96
N VAL A 356 53.61 -27.52 -10.94
CA VAL A 356 54.72 -27.91 -11.84
C VAL A 356 56.11 -27.57 -11.26
N CYS A 357 56.19 -26.79 -10.17
CA CYS A 357 57.48 -26.38 -9.57
C CYS A 357 57.88 -27.13 -8.29
N LYS A 358 57.29 -28.29 -7.98
CA LYS A 358 57.64 -29.11 -6.80
C LYS A 358 58.28 -30.47 -7.08
N GLU A 359 58.57 -30.79 -8.35
CA GLU A 359 59.38 -31.96 -8.72
C GLU A 359 60.62 -31.51 -9.52
N SER A 360 61.66 -31.10 -8.80
CA SER A 360 63.04 -31.07 -9.29
C SER A 360 64.01 -31.07 -8.13
#